data_AF-A0A518V4V8-F1
#
_entry.id   AF-A0A518V4V8-F1
#
_cell.length_a   1.000
_cell.length_b   1.000
_cell.length_c   1.000
_cell.angle_alpha   90.00
_cell.angle_beta   90.00
_cell.angle_gamma   90.00
#
_symmetry.space_group_name_H-M   'P 1'
#
loop_
_entity.id
_entity.type
_entity.pdbx_description
1 polymer ?
#
loop_
_entity_poly.entity_id
_entity_poly.type
_entity_poly.pdbx_seq_one_letter_code
_entity_poly.pdbx_strand_id
1 'polypeptide(L)' 'MNEKLLKQILEELTTIKSTMATKDDVNEIKQKLDTIYTQVAHNTEQEANLNEATSKIEALETDIKLIKRVLTNQ' A
#
# COMPACT_ATOMS: atom_id res chain seq x y z
N MET A 1 14.20 51.49 13.79
CA MET A 1 14.88 50.37 13.09
C MET A 1 14.55 49.03 13.75
N ASN A 2 14.71 48.89 15.08
CA ASN A 2 14.41 47.65 15.81
C ASN A 2 12.93 47.22 15.77
N GLU A 3 11.99 48.16 15.87
CA GLU A 3 10.55 47.83 15.85
C GLU A 3 10.07 47.27 14.51
N LYS A 4 10.60 47.81 13.39
CA LYS A 4 10.33 47.29 12.05
C LYS A 4 10.85 45.86 11.89
N LEU A 5 12.07 45.60 12.36
CA LEU A 5 12.68 44.27 12.32
C LEU A 5 11.89 43.28 13.17
N LEU A 6 11.45 43.69 14.37
CA LEU A 6 10.62 42.87 15.25
C LEU A 6 9.28 42.51 14.58
N LYS A 7 8.65 43.47 13.89
CA LYS A 7 7.41 43.24 13.16
C LYS A 7 7.59 42.22 12.02
N GLN A 8 8.67 42.35 11.24
CA GLN A 8 8.99 41.38 10.18
C GLN A 8 9.20 39.97 10.74
N ILE A 9 9.92 39.83 11.86
CA ILE A 9 10.13 38.54 12.52
C ILE A 9 8.79 37.92 12.99
N LEU A 10 7.87 38.73 13.52
CA LEU A 10 6.55 38.25 13.93
C LEU A 10 5.69 37.80 12.75
N GLU A 11 5.75 38.51 11.63
CA GLU A 11 5.06 38.14 10.39
C GLU A 11 5.61 36.81 9.83
N GLU A 12 6.93 36.64 9.81
CA GLU A 12 7.58 35.39 9.39
C GLU A 12 7.26 34.23 10.33
N LEU A 13 7.30 34.43 11.65
CA LEU A 13 6.92 33.41 12.63
C LEU A 13 5.47 32.97 12.48
N THR A 14 4.56 33.91 12.19
CA THR A 14 3.15 33.62 11.95
C THR A 14 2.99 32.76 10.69
N THR A 15 3.73 33.10 9.63
CA THR A 15 3.75 32.34 8.38
C THR A 15 4.30 30.93 8.58
N ILE A 16 5.39 30.79 9.33
CA ILE A 16 5.97 29.48 9.67
C ILE A 16 4.97 28.66 10.48
N LYS A 17 4.30 29.25 11.47
CA LYS A 17 3.28 28.57 12.27
C LYS A 17 2.06 28.12 11.47
N SER A 18 1.66 28.87 10.44
CA SER A 18 0.50 28.52 9.62
C SER A 18 0.81 27.50 8.52
N THR A 19 2.09 27.34 8.16
CA THR A 19 2.51 26.46 7.04
C THR A 19 3.27 25.20 7.49
N MET A 20 3.77 25.18 8.73
CA MET A 20 4.44 23.99 9.25
C MET A 20 3.47 22.83 9.41
N ALA A 21 3.93 21.63 9.08
CA ALA A 21 3.26 20.42 9.52
C ALA A 21 3.26 20.36 11.05
N THR A 22 2.09 20.15 11.61
CA THR A 22 1.88 20.00 13.04
C THR A 22 2.11 18.55 13.47
N LYS A 23 2.09 18.34 14.79
CA LYS A 23 2.16 16.99 15.35
C LYS A 23 0.96 16.13 14.91
N ASP A 24 -0.19 16.74 14.68
CA ASP A 24 -1.41 16.04 14.27
C ASP A 24 -1.29 15.56 12.82
N ASP A 25 -0.73 16.39 11.93
CA ASP A 25 -0.45 15.98 10.54
C ASP A 25 0.50 14.77 10.49
N VAL A 26 1.53 14.76 11.34
CA VAL A 26 2.46 13.63 11.46
C VAL A 26 1.77 12.38 12.01
N ASN A 27 0.85 12.53 12.96
CA ASN A 27 0.09 11.40 13.51
C ASN A 27 -0.86 10.81 12.46
N GLU A 28 -1.51 11.65 11.65
CA GLU A 28 -2.38 11.19 10.55
C GLU A 28 -1.57 10.43 9.49
N ILE A 29 -0.38 10.92 9.13
CA ILE A 29 0.53 10.22 8.22
C ILE A 29 0.93 8.84 8.77
N LYS A 30 1.25 8.74 10.07
CA LYS A 30 1.57 7.45 10.70
C LYS A 30 0.42 6.46 10.62
N GLN A 31 -0.80 6.89 10.93
CA GLN A 31 -1.99 6.03 10.83
C GLN A 31 -2.26 5.55 9.40
N LYS A 32 -2.09 6.44 8.42
CA LYS A 32 -2.18 6.09 6.99
C LYS A 32 -1.11 5.08 6.59
N LEU A 33 0.13 5.25 7.08
CA LEU A 33 1.22 4.29 6.85
C LEU A 33 0.92 2.92 7.47
N ASP A 34 0.44 2.86 8.71
CA ASP A 34 0.07 1.59 9.37
C ASP A 34 -1.02 0.85 8.59
N THR A 35 -2.00 1.60 8.05
CA THR A 35 -3.05 1.04 7.18
C THR A 35 -2.45 0.48 5.89
N ILE A 36 -1.53 1.21 5.26
CA ILE A 36 -0.83 0.75 4.05
C ILE A 36 -0.02 -0.52 4.34
N TYR A 37 0.72 -0.57 5.45
CA TYR A 37 1.49 -1.75 5.84
C TYR A 37 0.61 -2.99 6.01
N THR A 38 -0.52 -2.81 6.69
CA THR A 38 -1.51 -3.89 6.87
C THR A 38 -2.07 -4.37 5.53
N GLN A 39 -2.40 -3.44 4.63
CA GLN A 39 -2.91 -3.77 3.30
C GLN A 39 -1.87 -4.50 2.46
N VAL A 40 -0.61 -4.07 2.51
CA VAL A 40 0.49 -4.72 1.77
C VAL A 40 0.68 -6.16 2.26
N ALA A 41 0.71 -6.38 3.58
CA ALA A 41 0.83 -7.73 4.14
C ALA A 41 -0.29 -8.66 3.68
N HIS A 42 -1.53 -8.19 3.74
CA HIS A 42 -2.70 -8.95 3.26
C HIS A 42 -2.63 -9.24 1.76
N ASN A 43 -2.23 -8.25 0.94
CA ASN A 43 -2.11 -8.44 -0.50
C ASN A 43 -1.00 -9.46 -0.85
N THR A 44 0.11 -9.45 -0.12
CA THR A 44 1.19 -10.43 -0.29
C THR A 44 0.70 -11.85 0.02
N GLU A 45 -0.11 -12.04 1.06
CA GLU A 45 -0.71 -13.34 1.37
C GLU A 45 -1.71 -13.78 0.29
N GLN A 46 -2.55 -12.86 -0.19
CA GLN A 46 -3.48 -13.15 -1.29
C GLN A 46 -2.76 -13.55 -2.58
N GLU A 47 -1.65 -12.91 -2.91
CA GLU A 47 -0.82 -13.26 -4.07
C GLU A 47 -0.27 -14.69 -3.96
N ALA A 48 0.20 -15.08 -2.77
CA ALA A 48 0.66 -16.45 -2.52
C ALA A 48 -0.47 -17.48 -2.70
N ASN A 49 -1.66 -17.19 -2.15
CA ASN A 49 -2.83 -18.05 -2.29
C ASN A 49 -3.29 -18.18 -3.76
N LEU A 50 -3.23 -17.09 -4.52
CA LEU A 50 -3.57 -17.08 -5.95
C LEU A 50 -2.59 -17.91 -6.77
N ASN A 51 -1.29 -17.84 -6.44
CA ASN A 51 -0.26 -18.65 -7.09
C ASN A 51 -0.48 -20.15 -6.81
N GLU A 52 -0.82 -20.52 -5.56
CA GLU A 52 -1.14 -21.91 -5.22
C GLU A 52 -2.37 -22.41 -5.99
N ALA A 53 -3.43 -21.60 -6.06
CA ALA A 53 -4.63 -21.94 -6.82
C ALA A 53 -4.33 -22.12 -8.32
N THR A 54 -3.51 -21.24 -8.89
CA THR A 54 -3.05 -21.35 -10.29
C THR A 54 -2.34 -22.67 -10.54
N SER A 55 -1.38 -23.06 -9.69
CA SER A 55 -0.68 -24.35 -9.83
C SER A 55 -1.62 -25.56 -9.73
N LYS A 56 -2.63 -25.51 -8.86
CA LYS A 56 -3.65 -26.57 -8.78
C LYS A 56 -4.48 -26.66 -10.07
N ILE A 57 -4.85 -25.51 -10.66
CA ILE A 57 -5.58 -25.46 -11.93
C ILE A 57 -4.74 -26.07 -13.06
N GLU A 58 -3.46 -25.71 -13.16
CA GLU A 58 -2.54 -26.25 -14.18
C GLU A 58 -2.40 -27.79 -14.09
N ALA A 59 -2.34 -28.32 -12.86
CA ALA A 59 -2.34 -29.76 -12.62
C ALA A 59 -3.63 -30.40 -13.12
N LEU A 60 -4.79 -29.84 -12.75
CA LEU A 60 -6.10 -30.34 -13.19
C LEU A 60 -6.28 -30.26 -14.71
N GLU A 61 -5.81 -29.19 -15.36
CA GLU A 61 -5.83 -29.08 -16.81
C GLU A 61 -5.01 -30.19 -17.49
N THR A 62 -3.87 -30.55 -16.90
CA THR A 62 -3.03 -31.66 -17.37
C THR A 62 -3.76 -32.98 -17.24
N ASP A 63 -4.36 -33.26 -16.07
CA ASP A 63 -5.15 -34.47 -15.83
C ASP A 63 -6.30 -34.59 -16.82
N ILE A 64 -7.05 -33.50 -17.06
CA ILE A 64 -8.16 -33.47 -18.03
C ILE A 64 -7.65 -33.79 -19.44
N LYS A 65 -6.50 -33.27 -19.86
CA LYS A 65 -5.91 -33.58 -21.18
C LYS A 65 -5.57 -35.05 -21.31
N LEU A 66 -4.99 -35.66 -20.27
CA LEU A 66 -4.65 -37.08 -20.25
C LEU A 66 -5.91 -37.95 -20.33
N ILE A 67 -6.93 -37.64 -19.52
CA ILE A 67 -8.22 -38.34 -19.52
C ILE A 67 -8.86 -38.27 -20.91
N LYS A 68 -8.92 -37.08 -21.52
CA LYS A 68 -9.46 -36.90 -22.88
C LYS A 68 -8.73 -37.78 -23.88
N ARG A 69 -7.40 -37.83 -23.84
CA ARG A 69 -6.59 -38.65 -24.75
C ARG A 69 -6.88 -40.14 -24.60
N VAL A 70 -7.07 -40.62 -23.37
CA VAL A 70 -7.43 -42.02 -23.12
C VAL A 70 -8.82 -42.33 -23.69
N LEU A 71 -9.79 -41.44 -23.47
CA LEU A 71 -11.17 -41.63 -23.96
C LEU A 71 -11.29 -41.55 -25.48
N THR A 72 -10.50 -40.74 -26.17
CA THR A 72 -10.54 -40.62 -27.63
C THR A 72 -9.72 -41.69 -28.36
N ASN A 73 -8.82 -42.39 -27.66
CA ASN A 73 -8.00 -43.46 -28.22
C ASN A 73 -8.57 -44.87 -27.94
N GLN A 74 -9.78 -44.96 -27.39
CA GLN A 74 -10.59 -46.18 -27.32
C GLN A 74 -11.62 -46.16 -28.45
#